data_AF-A0AAV9P2D7-F1
#
_entry.id   AF-A0AAV9P2D7-F1
#
_cell.length_a   1.000
_cell.length_b   1.000
_cell.length_c   1.000
_cell.angle_alpha   90.00
_cell.angle_beta   90.00
_cell.angle_gamma   90.00
#
_symmetry.space_group_name_H-M   'P 1'
#
loop_
_entity.id
_entity.type
_entity.pdbx_description
1 polymer ?
#
loop_
_entity_poly.entity_id
_entity_poly.type
_entity_poly.pdbx_seq_one_letter_code
_entity_poly.pdbx_strand_id
1 'polypeptide(L)'
;MGEASELTKRFKDYDDLVTIKLEGIEDVHIVQKAILCAASPYFLKALDGGFSESSKLSLTLPGCDTGTFEVFLYWLCHRKVPEEVSNPPAEDVIPDAKVSQLFRLWTFDDAYLMPRLQNEAMHCFFRTLELMVDIAKLQRVSEERVPRSPSHTYYMDDWMVLED
;
A
#
# COMPACT_ATOMS: atom_id res chain seq x y z
N MET A 1 -18.46 -1.33 -28.98
CA MET A 1 -17.38 -2.33 -28.91
C MET A 1 -16.97 -2.40 -27.43
N GLY A 2 -17.01 -3.56 -26.78
CA GLY A 2 -16.82 -3.66 -25.33
C GLY A 2 -15.35 -3.57 -24.88
N GLU A 3 -15.11 -3.24 -23.61
CA GLU A 3 -13.77 -3.03 -23.03
C GLU A 3 -12.79 -4.20 -23.30
N ALA A 4 -13.26 -5.45 -23.20
CA ALA A 4 -12.45 -6.64 -23.48
C ALA A 4 -11.97 -6.71 -24.95
N SER A 5 -12.80 -6.25 -25.89
CA SER A 5 -12.43 -6.22 -27.31
C SER A 5 -11.38 -5.15 -27.60
N GLU A 6 -11.38 -4.04 -26.85
CA GLU A 6 -10.38 -2.98 -26.97
C GLU A 6 -9.02 -3.44 -26.44
N LEU A 7 -9.03 -4.14 -25.30
CA LEU A 7 -7.83 -4.75 -24.74
C LEU A 7 -7.20 -5.77 -25.70
N THR A 8 -8.02 -6.60 -26.35
CA THR A 8 -7.54 -7.61 -27.31
C THR A 8 -6.77 -6.98 -28.48
N LYS A 9 -7.14 -5.77 -28.92
CA LYS A 9 -6.41 -5.09 -30.00
C LYS A 9 -4.98 -4.75 -29.60
N ARG A 10 -4.74 -4.43 -28.32
CA ARG A 10 -3.40 -4.09 -27.79
C ARG A 10 -2.42 -5.26 -27.79
N PHE A 11 -2.92 -6.48 -27.94
CA PHE A 11 -2.11 -7.71 -28.00
C PHE A 11 -2.09 -8.35 -29.39
N LYS A 12 -2.76 -7.75 -30.39
CA LYS A 12 -2.80 -8.30 -31.76
C LYS A 12 -1.58 -7.91 -32.59
N ASP A 13 -1.16 -6.66 -32.46
CA ASP A 13 0.08 -6.13 -33.00
C ASP A 13 1.04 -6.04 -31.80
N TYR A 14 2.27 -6.53 -31.95
CA TYR A 14 3.27 -6.70 -30.88
C TYR A 14 3.19 -5.60 -29.80
N ASP A 15 3.20 -5.99 -28.52
CA ASP A 15 3.23 -5.02 -27.41
C ASP A 15 4.58 -4.30 -27.37
N ASP A 16 4.53 -2.99 -27.17
CA ASP A 16 5.72 -2.15 -27.05
C ASP A 16 6.45 -2.45 -25.73
N LEU A 17 7.78 -2.36 -25.78
CA LEU A 17 8.63 -2.44 -24.60
C LEU A 17 9.01 -1.04 -24.14
N VAL A 18 8.76 -0.75 -22.87
CA VAL A 18 9.05 0.55 -22.22
C VAL A 18 10.31 0.43 -21.39
N THR A 19 11.22 1.38 -21.57
CA THR A 19 12.42 1.54 -20.74
C THR A 19 12.10 2.35 -19.49
N ILE A 20 12.11 1.71 -18.33
CA ILE A 20 11.94 2.33 -17.03
C ILE A 20 13.31 2.63 -16.41
N LYS A 21 13.48 3.88 -15.97
CA LYS A 21 14.65 4.36 -15.24
C LYS A 21 14.22 4.77 -13.84
N LEU A 22 15.00 4.39 -12.84
CA LEU A 22 14.81 4.87 -11.47
C LEU A 22 15.70 6.09 -11.25
N GLU A 23 15.19 7.11 -10.56
CA GLU A 23 15.94 8.35 -10.36
C GLU A 23 17.21 8.11 -9.54
N GLY A 24 18.35 8.57 -10.06
CA GLY A 24 19.65 8.39 -9.40
C GLY A 24 20.24 6.98 -9.50
N ILE A 25 19.62 6.08 -10.26
CA ILE A 25 20.08 4.70 -10.49
C ILE A 25 20.42 4.55 -11.98
N GLU A 26 21.60 4.01 -12.29
CA GLU A 26 22.06 3.85 -13.68
C GLU A 26 21.35 2.71 -14.41
N ASP A 27 20.96 1.67 -13.67
CA ASP A 27 20.29 0.50 -14.22
C ASP A 27 18.92 0.84 -14.81
N VAL A 28 18.58 0.11 -15.88
CA VAL A 28 17.31 0.27 -16.59
C VAL A 28 16.55 -1.03 -16.62
N HIS A 29 15.23 -0.93 -16.60
CA HIS A 29 14.33 -2.07 -16.68
C HIS A 29 13.47 -1.97 -17.94
N ILE A 30 13.15 -3.12 -18.52
CA ILE A 30 12.30 -3.20 -19.71
C ILE A 30 10.99 -3.88 -19.34
N VAL A 31 9.87 -3.19 -19.54
CA VAL A 31 8.54 -3.64 -19.13
C VAL A 31 7.54 -3.47 -20.27
N GLN A 32 6.60 -4.41 -20.39
CA GLN A 32 5.51 -4.37 -21.37
C GLN A 32 4.59 -3.16 -21.16
N LYS A 33 4.40 -2.35 -22.22
CA LYS A 33 3.56 -1.16 -22.21
C LYS A 33 2.12 -1.50 -21.82
N ALA A 34 1.56 -2.57 -22.39
CA ALA A 34 0.17 -2.96 -22.10
C ALA A 34 -0.05 -3.25 -20.61
N ILE A 35 0.90 -3.89 -19.93
CA ILE A 35 0.80 -4.21 -18.49
C ILE A 35 0.84 -2.94 -17.64
N LEU A 36 1.75 -2.01 -17.95
CA LEU A 36 1.85 -0.72 -17.26
C LEU A 36 0.56 0.10 -17.42
N CYS A 37 0.10 0.28 -18.66
CA CYS A 37 -1.11 1.04 -18.97
C CYS A 37 -2.38 0.43 -18.36
N ALA A 38 -2.45 -0.91 -18.25
CA ALA A 38 -3.57 -1.59 -17.59
C ALA A 38 -3.54 -1.44 -16.07
N ALA A 39 -2.35 -1.30 -15.47
CA ALA A 39 -2.18 -1.16 -14.03
C ALA A 39 -2.50 0.25 -13.52
N SER A 40 -2.21 1.28 -14.33
CA SER A 40 -2.32 2.67 -13.89
C SER A 40 -2.83 3.61 -14.99
N PRO A 41 -3.82 4.46 -14.68
CA PRO A 41 -4.19 5.60 -15.54
C PRO A 41 -3.05 6.59 -15.79
N TYR A 42 -2.09 6.71 -14.86
CA TYR A 42 -0.90 7.54 -15.06
C TYR A 42 -0.06 6.98 -16.21
N PHE A 43 0.29 5.69 -16.19
CA PHE A 43 1.11 5.09 -17.23
C PHE A 43 0.40 5.11 -18.59
N LEU A 44 -0.92 4.89 -18.60
CA LEU A 44 -1.73 5.06 -19.80
C LEU A 44 -1.58 6.47 -20.39
N LYS A 45 -1.70 7.52 -19.58
CA LYS A 45 -1.54 8.90 -20.05
C LYS A 45 -0.11 9.22 -20.46
N ALA A 46 0.89 8.73 -19.74
CA ALA A 46 2.29 8.99 -20.06
C ALA A 46 2.72 8.34 -21.38
N LEU A 47 2.23 7.12 -21.66
CA LEU A 47 2.67 6.30 -22.78
C LEU A 47 1.75 6.37 -24.02
N ASP A 48 0.49 6.79 -23.86
CA ASP A 48 -0.48 6.96 -24.97
C ASP A 48 -1.04 8.40 -25.08
N GLY A 49 -0.70 9.31 -24.17
CA GLY A 49 -1.29 10.66 -24.12
C GLY A 49 -0.63 11.70 -25.02
N GLY A 50 0.32 11.31 -25.89
CA GLY A 50 0.98 12.23 -26.82
C GLY A 50 2.10 13.09 -26.20
N PHE A 51 2.59 12.73 -25.02
CA PHE A 51 3.77 13.34 -24.40
C PHE A 51 5.08 12.80 -25.01
N SER A 52 6.22 13.44 -24.71
CA SER A 52 7.52 13.01 -25.25
C SER A 52 7.89 11.57 -24.88
N GLU A 53 7.33 11.11 -23.77
CA GLU A 53 7.46 9.79 -23.18
C GLU A 53 6.78 8.72 -24.05
N SER A 54 5.64 9.05 -24.67
CA SER A 54 4.93 8.14 -25.58
C SER A 54 5.71 7.84 -26.85
N SER A 55 6.48 8.80 -27.37
CA SER A 55 7.31 8.59 -28.56
C SER A 55 8.65 7.95 -28.23
N LYS A 56 9.19 8.22 -27.03
CA LYS A 56 10.47 7.65 -26.57
C LYS A 56 10.34 6.25 -25.97
N LEU A 57 9.13 5.82 -25.60
CA LEU A 57 8.88 4.59 -24.83
C LEU A 57 9.82 4.47 -23.63
N SER A 58 10.04 5.58 -22.93
CA SER A 58 10.91 5.62 -21.75
C SER A 58 10.33 6.52 -20.68
N LEU A 59 10.34 6.03 -19.44
CA LEU A 59 9.86 6.74 -18.27
C LEU A 59 10.95 6.77 -17.20
N THR A 60 11.07 7.90 -16.51
CA THR A 60 11.85 8.00 -15.27
C THR A 60 10.87 8.07 -14.11
N LEU A 61 11.05 7.20 -13.11
CA LEU A 61 10.20 7.14 -11.92
C LEU A 61 10.89 7.87 -10.75
N PRO A 62 10.57 9.15 -10.48
CA PRO A 62 11.15 9.89 -9.37
C PRO A 62 10.78 9.28 -8.02
N GLY A 63 11.73 9.32 -7.08
CA GLY A 63 11.53 8.83 -5.71
C GLY A 63 11.29 7.32 -5.56
N CYS A 64 11.40 6.54 -6.63
CA CYS A 64 11.25 5.08 -6.58
C CYS A 64 12.62 4.42 -6.38
N ASP A 65 12.81 3.72 -5.26
CA ASP A 65 13.99 2.88 -5.05
C ASP A 65 13.81 1.49 -5.70
N THR A 66 14.91 0.74 -5.79
CA THR A 66 14.92 -0.60 -6.39
C THR A 66 13.96 -1.55 -5.71
N GLY A 67 13.93 -1.58 -4.37
CA GLY A 67 13.06 -2.51 -3.62
C GLY A 67 11.57 -2.23 -3.83
N THR A 68 11.18 -0.96 -3.89
CA THR A 68 9.82 -0.55 -4.22
C THR A 68 9.45 -0.93 -5.65
N PHE A 69 10.38 -0.74 -6.59
CA PHE A 69 10.17 -1.12 -7.98
C PHE A 69 10.04 -2.64 -8.17
N GLU A 70 10.84 -3.44 -7.46
CA GLU A 70 10.74 -4.91 -7.47
C GLU A 70 9.38 -5.40 -6.97
N VAL A 71 8.87 -4.82 -5.87
CA VAL A 71 7.54 -5.13 -5.33
C VAL A 71 6.45 -4.74 -6.32
N PHE A 72 6.57 -3.58 -6.95
CA PHE A 72 5.66 -3.13 -8.00
C PHE A 72 5.64 -4.10 -9.19
N LEU A 73 6.79 -4.51 -9.70
CA LEU A 73 6.88 -5.50 -10.79
C LEU A 73 6.25 -6.84 -10.41
N TYR A 74 6.51 -7.31 -9.19
CA TYR A 74 5.88 -8.53 -8.67
C TYR A 74 4.35 -8.39 -8.68
N TRP A 75 3.83 -7.26 -8.20
CA TRP A 75 2.40 -7.00 -8.15
C TRP A 75 1.76 -6.88 -9.55
N LEU A 76 2.45 -6.31 -10.54
CA LEU A 76 1.96 -6.28 -11.92
C LEU A 76 1.64 -7.69 -12.46
N CYS A 77 2.48 -8.66 -12.10
CA CYS A 77 2.37 -10.05 -12.53
C CYS A 77 1.37 -10.86 -11.68
N HIS A 78 1.36 -10.66 -10.36
CA HIS A 78 0.63 -11.53 -9.44
C HIS A 78 -0.64 -10.92 -8.85
N ARG A 79 -0.80 -9.59 -8.96
CA ARG A 79 -1.89 -8.80 -8.35
C ARG A 79 -2.02 -9.05 -6.85
N LYS A 80 -0.88 -9.25 -6.20
CA LYS A 80 -0.69 -9.31 -4.76
C LYS A 80 0.73 -8.84 -4.39
N VAL A 81 0.90 -8.29 -3.19
CA VAL A 81 2.22 -7.97 -2.63
C VAL A 81 3.00 -9.26 -2.30
N PRO A 82 4.34 -9.30 -2.46
CA PRO A 82 5.17 -10.45 -2.06
C PRO A 82 5.00 -10.81 -0.58
N GLU A 83 5.12 -12.10 -0.25
CA GLU A 83 4.91 -12.60 1.10
C GLU A 83 5.92 -12.02 2.11
N GLU A 84 7.14 -11.76 1.66
CA GLU A 84 8.20 -11.15 2.47
C GLU A 84 7.83 -9.75 2.95
N VAL A 85 7.05 -9.03 2.13
CA VAL A 85 6.54 -7.70 2.43
C VAL A 85 5.22 -7.78 3.19
N SER A 86 4.31 -8.66 2.78
CA SER A 86 2.94 -8.72 3.31
C SER A 86 2.79 -9.42 4.65
N ASN A 87 3.67 -10.39 4.95
CA ASN A 87 3.61 -11.16 6.18
C ASN A 87 4.10 -10.32 7.35
N PRO A 88 3.50 -10.46 8.54
CA PRO A 88 4.05 -9.84 9.74
C PRO A 88 5.50 -10.31 9.99
N PRO A 89 6.33 -9.50 10.68
CA PRO A 89 7.61 -9.99 11.19
C PRO A 89 7.41 -11.20 12.10
N ALA A 90 8.38 -12.13 12.07
CA ALA A 90 8.35 -13.33 12.92
C ALA A 90 8.65 -13.02 14.40
N GLU A 91 9.25 -11.86 14.67
CA GLU A 91 9.61 -11.38 16.00
C GLU A 91 8.65 -10.26 16.45
N ASP A 92 8.51 -10.09 17.76
CA ASP A 92 7.70 -9.02 18.37
C ASP A 92 8.24 -7.60 18.08
N VAL A 93 9.44 -7.50 17.48
CA VAL A 93 10.06 -6.24 17.07
C VAL A 93 9.89 -6.08 15.57
N ILE A 94 9.28 -4.97 15.17
CA ILE A 94 9.07 -4.63 13.78
C ILE A 94 10.32 -3.92 13.27
N PRO A 95 11.01 -4.44 12.24
CA PRO A 95 12.16 -3.76 11.68
C PRO A 95 11.75 -2.44 11.01
N ASP A 96 12.45 -1.35 11.32
CA ASP A 96 12.27 -0.03 10.68
C ASP A 96 12.30 -0.12 9.15
N ALA A 97 13.11 -1.03 8.61
CA ALA A 97 13.21 -1.30 7.17
C ALA A 97 11.87 -1.78 6.57
N LYS A 98 11.10 -2.61 7.30
CA LYS A 98 9.80 -3.11 6.82
C LYS A 98 8.75 -2.01 6.80
N VAL A 99 8.68 -1.22 7.88
CA VAL A 99 7.79 -0.06 7.97
C VAL A 99 8.11 0.94 6.85
N SER A 100 9.39 1.21 6.64
CA SER A 100 9.87 2.10 5.57
C SER A 100 9.50 1.57 4.18
N GLN A 101 9.66 0.27 3.92
CA GLN A 101 9.31 -0.33 2.63
C GLN A 101 7.81 -0.21 2.34
N LEU A 102 6.96 -0.48 3.32
CA LEU A 102 5.50 -0.38 3.17
C LEU A 102 5.06 1.07 2.94
N PHE A 103 5.68 2.02 3.64
CA PHE A 103 5.40 3.44 3.44
C PHE A 103 5.83 3.91 2.05
N ARG A 104 7.03 3.54 1.59
CA ARG A 104 7.52 3.88 0.25
C ARG A 104 6.61 3.31 -0.83
N LEU A 105 6.20 2.05 -0.71
CA LEU A 105 5.23 1.42 -1.61
C LEU A 105 3.92 2.22 -1.63
N TRP A 106 3.35 2.51 -0.47
CA TRP A 106 2.11 3.29 -0.37
C TRP A 106 2.21 4.68 -1.02
N THR A 107 3.33 5.39 -0.84
CA THR A 107 3.55 6.70 -1.48
C THR A 107 3.79 6.59 -3.00
N PHE A 108 4.47 5.54 -3.45
CA PHE A 108 4.67 5.25 -4.87
C PHE A 108 3.32 5.00 -5.54
N ASP A 109 2.47 4.19 -4.94
CA ASP A 109 1.15 3.86 -5.50
C ASP A 109 0.23 5.06 -5.60
N ASP A 110 0.32 5.98 -4.65
CA ASP A 110 -0.39 7.26 -4.68
C ASP A 110 0.07 8.10 -5.87
N ALA A 111 1.38 8.29 -6.02
CA ALA A 111 1.99 9.09 -7.08
C ALA A 111 1.64 8.57 -8.48
N TYR A 112 1.57 7.24 -8.64
CA TYR A 112 1.26 6.59 -9.91
C TYR A 112 -0.20 6.12 -10.01
N LEU A 113 -1.11 6.62 -9.18
CA LEU A 113 -2.56 6.38 -9.29
C LEU A 113 -2.94 4.89 -9.32
N MET A 114 -2.45 4.11 -8.37
CA MET A 114 -2.73 2.67 -8.23
C MET A 114 -3.44 2.33 -6.91
N PRO A 115 -4.74 2.69 -6.73
CA PRO A 115 -5.45 2.52 -5.47
C PRO A 115 -5.49 1.08 -4.94
N ARG A 116 -5.44 0.08 -5.84
CA ARG A 116 -5.44 -1.33 -5.43
C ARG A 116 -4.15 -1.72 -4.73
N LEU A 117 -3.00 -1.38 -5.30
CA LEU A 117 -1.70 -1.65 -4.69
C LEU A 117 -1.53 -0.80 -3.42
N GLN A 118 -1.97 0.45 -3.45
CA GLN A 118 -2.00 1.33 -2.27
C GLN A 118 -2.78 0.73 -1.10
N ASN A 119 -3.98 0.18 -1.36
CA ASN A 119 -4.78 -0.49 -0.34
C ASN A 119 -4.11 -1.76 0.19
N GLU A 120 -3.47 -2.55 -0.68
CA GLU A 120 -2.71 -3.71 -0.24
C GLU A 120 -1.53 -3.32 0.67
N ALA A 121 -0.77 -2.29 0.30
CA ALA A 121 0.31 -1.75 1.12
C ALA A 121 -0.22 -1.29 2.48
N MET A 122 -1.36 -0.58 2.50
CA MET A 122 -2.02 -0.13 3.73
C MET A 122 -2.51 -1.30 4.60
N HIS A 123 -3.08 -2.34 4.00
CA HIS A 123 -3.44 -3.55 4.74
C HIS A 123 -2.22 -4.26 5.34
N CYS A 124 -1.12 -4.34 4.60
CA CYS A 124 0.14 -4.89 5.12
C CYS A 124 0.68 -4.03 6.28
N PHE A 125 0.57 -2.71 6.16
CA PHE A 125 0.97 -1.77 7.19
C PHE A 125 0.15 -1.95 8.47
N PHE A 126 -1.18 -2.00 8.37
CA PHE A 126 -2.05 -2.23 9.54
C PHE A 126 -1.79 -3.59 10.19
N ARG A 127 -1.68 -4.68 9.44
CA ARG A 127 -1.34 -6.00 10.02
C ARG A 127 0.01 -6.00 10.72
N THR A 128 0.96 -5.24 10.19
CA THR A 128 2.27 -5.06 10.82
C THR A 128 2.10 -4.30 12.15
N LEU A 129 1.36 -3.20 12.18
CA LEU A 129 1.12 -2.41 13.40
C LEU A 129 0.20 -3.08 14.43
N GLU A 130 -0.76 -3.91 14.03
CA GLU A 130 -1.65 -4.65 14.93
C GLU A 130 -0.86 -5.55 15.90
N LEU A 131 0.35 -5.99 15.52
CA LEU A 131 1.27 -6.68 16.43
C LEU A 131 1.86 -5.79 17.54
N MET A 132 1.92 -4.47 17.34
CA MET A 132 2.35 -3.54 18.40
C MET A 132 1.28 -3.38 19.48
N VAL A 133 0.01 -3.52 19.10
CA VAL A 133 -1.13 -3.41 20.00
C VAL A 133 -1.58 -4.81 20.34
N ASP A 134 -0.84 -5.47 21.23
CA ASP A 134 -1.34 -6.65 21.90
C ASP A 134 -2.57 -6.22 22.71
N ILE A 135 -3.77 -6.33 22.12
CA ILE A 135 -5.04 -5.96 22.75
C ILE A 135 -5.16 -6.66 24.10
N ALA A 136 -4.56 -7.84 24.28
CA ALA A 136 -4.48 -8.54 25.56
C ALA A 136 -3.55 -7.83 26.57
N LYS A 137 -2.45 -7.19 26.15
CA LYS A 137 -1.66 -6.30 27.03
C LYS A 137 -2.43 -5.04 27.39
N LEU A 138 -3.17 -4.44 26.46
CA LEU A 138 -4.04 -3.29 26.77
C LEU A 138 -5.17 -3.68 27.74
N GLN A 139 -5.76 -4.88 27.59
CA GLN A 139 -6.75 -5.42 28.52
C GLN A 139 -6.16 -5.63 29.92
N ARG A 140 -4.97 -6.23 30.04
CA ARG A 140 -4.27 -6.38 31.33
C ARG A 140 -3.95 -5.05 32.01
N VAL A 141 -3.50 -4.04 31.26
CA VAL A 141 -3.24 -2.69 31.80
C VAL A 141 -4.55 -1.99 32.21
N SER A 142 -5.66 -2.26 31.53
CA SER A 142 -6.98 -1.75 31.92
C SER A 142 -7.52 -2.42 33.19
N GLU A 143 -7.20 -3.70 33.41
CA GLU A 143 -7.57 -4.44 34.62
C GLU A 143 -6.66 -4.09 35.83
N GLU A 144 -5.38 -3.78 35.60
CA GLU A 144 -4.45 -3.38 36.66
C GLU A 144 -4.64 -1.94 37.16
N ARG A 145 -5.30 -1.06 36.39
CA ARG A 145 -5.51 0.35 36.75
C ARG A 145 -6.95 0.69 37.11
N VAL A 146 -7.54 -0.01 38.08
CA VAL A 146 -8.55 0.59 38.97
C VAL A 146 -8.50 -0.05 40.37
N PRO A 147 -7.76 0.49 41.35
CA PRO A 147 -8.30 0.48 42.70
C PRO A 147 -9.60 1.28 42.62
N ARG A 148 -10.73 0.68 42.94
CA ARG A 148 -12.05 1.34 42.95
C ARG A 148 -11.89 2.77 43.45
N SER A 149 -11.94 3.75 42.54
CA SER A 149 -11.79 5.15 42.92
C SER A 149 -12.97 5.50 43.83
N PRO A 150 -12.75 6.11 45.01
CA PRO A 150 -13.82 6.44 45.97
C PRO A 150 -14.89 7.40 45.42
N SER A 151 -14.71 7.92 44.20
CA SER A 151 -15.64 8.85 43.56
C SER A 151 -16.90 8.19 42.98
N HIS A 152 -17.09 6.88 43.10
CA HIS A 152 -18.32 6.19 42.69
C HIS A 152 -19.31 5.91 43.84
N THR A 153 -19.22 6.67 44.94
CA THR A 153 -20.24 6.67 46.01
C THR A 153 -21.07 7.96 46.06
N TYR A 154 -20.90 8.91 45.12
CA TYR A 154 -21.56 10.21 45.24
C TYR A 154 -22.76 10.45 44.30
N TYR A 155 -23.19 9.48 43.50
CA TYR A 155 -24.30 9.67 42.55
C TYR A 155 -25.37 8.57 42.57
N MET A 156 -25.39 7.69 43.57
CA MET A 156 -26.38 6.61 43.66
C MET A 156 -27.26 6.60 44.92
N ASP A 157 -27.10 7.55 45.85
CA ASP A 157 -27.93 7.62 47.08
C ASP A 157 -28.95 8.78 47.11
N ASP A 158 -28.93 9.70 46.13
CA ASP A 158 -29.76 10.93 46.16
C ASP A 158 -31.06 10.88 45.32
N TRP A 159 -31.48 9.70 44.85
CA TRP A 159 -32.72 9.52 44.06
C TRP A 159 -33.77 8.61 44.71
N MET A 160 -33.67 8.31 46.02
CA MET A 160 -34.63 7.45 46.71
C MET A 160 -35.23 8.03 48.00
N VAL A 161 -35.34 9.35 48.14
CA VAL A 161 -36.16 9.95 49.22
C VAL A 161 -36.89 11.21 48.74
N LEU A 162 -37.95 11.04 47.94
CA LEU A 162 -39.08 11.98 47.87
C LEU A 162 -40.33 11.23 47.36
N GLU A 163 -40.81 10.27 48.14
CA GLU A 163 -42.25 9.94 48.21
C GLU A 163 -42.56 9.56 49.67
N ASP A 164 -43.16 10.51 50.39
CA ASP A 164 -44.19 10.32 51.42
C ASP A 164 -44.94 11.65 51.59
#